data_AF-A0A3N5ZKV4-F1
#
_entry.id   AF-A0A3N5ZKV4-F1
#
_cell.length_a   1.000
_cell.length_b   1.000
_cell.length_c   1.000
_cell.angle_alpha   90.00
_cell.angle_beta   90.00
_cell.angle_gamma   90.00
#
_symmetry.space_group_name_H-M   'P 1'
#
loop_
_entity.id
_entity.type
_entity.pdbx_description
1 polymer ?
#
loop_
_entity_poly.entity_id
_entity_poly.type
_entity_poly.pdbx_seq_one_letter_code
_entity_poly.pdbx_strand_id
1 'polypeptide(L)'
;WDWYMGEVTIDLEDPSYPIGGTTKAGTRANPQMEACNAVPTYDGQPVEVGPRARLATFKNFNEKGTFAQHIARQMEYPDCCYTILKCLDNLNTSGKVLADHIPQGDGSMGWAANEAPRGTDVHLARVKDGQVLWYEMLVPTTWNFPTCSRALTGTPWQIAEMVVRAYDPCVSCATHMIVVNEENKVVAQKLMQW
;
A
#
# COMPACT_ATOMS: atom_id res chain seq x y z
N TRP A 1 8.63 -9.39 -15.93
CA TRP A 1 8.22 -9.97 -14.63
C TRP A 1 9.29 -10.88 -14.05
N ASP A 2 10.33 -11.16 -14.82
CA ASP A 2 11.41 -12.13 -14.55
C ASP A 2 12.15 -11.89 -13.23
N TRP A 3 12.22 -10.64 -12.76
CA TRP A 3 12.84 -10.27 -11.49
C TRP A 3 12.13 -10.85 -10.25
N TYR A 4 10.90 -11.35 -10.40
CA TYR A 4 10.07 -11.89 -9.32
C TYR A 4 9.85 -13.42 -9.41
N MET A 5 10.27 -14.03 -10.51
CA MET A 5 9.91 -15.41 -10.84
C MET A 5 11.04 -16.38 -10.54
N GLY A 6 10.68 -17.54 -9.99
CA GLY A 6 11.59 -18.66 -9.78
C GLY A 6 12.33 -18.68 -8.44
N GLU A 7 12.98 -19.81 -8.20
CA GLU A 7 13.83 -20.02 -7.02
C GLU A 7 15.21 -19.40 -7.24
N VAL A 8 15.72 -18.72 -6.22
CA VAL A 8 17.05 -18.14 -6.16
C VAL A 8 17.82 -18.72 -4.97
N THR A 9 19.14 -18.78 -5.10
CA THR A 9 20.03 -19.11 -3.98
C THR A 9 20.72 -17.83 -3.51
N ILE A 10 20.68 -17.56 -2.20
CA ILE A 10 21.39 -16.44 -1.60
C ILE A 10 22.90 -16.72 -1.68
N ASP A 11 23.64 -15.84 -2.37
CA ASP A 11 25.06 -15.97 -2.67
C ASP A 11 25.94 -14.99 -1.87
N LEU A 12 25.35 -13.92 -1.34
CA LEU A 12 26.02 -12.92 -0.51
C LEU A 12 25.48 -12.95 0.92
N GLU A 13 26.37 -13.21 1.87
CA GLU A 13 26.14 -13.08 3.31
C GLU A 13 27.08 -12.03 3.88
N ASP A 14 26.50 -11.07 4.58
CA ASP A 14 27.20 -10.08 5.40
C ASP A 14 26.67 -10.16 6.84
N PRO A 15 27.41 -10.80 7.77
CA PRO A 15 27.04 -10.88 9.19
C PRO A 15 27.14 -9.53 9.92
N SER A 16 27.79 -8.53 9.33
CA SER A 16 27.99 -7.21 9.93
C SER A 16 26.87 -6.23 9.62
N TYR A 17 25.92 -6.59 8.75
CA TYR A 17 24.77 -5.74 8.43
C TYR A 17 24.01 -5.40 9.73
N PRO A 18 23.88 -4.10 10.07
CA PRO A 18 23.47 -3.71 11.41
C PRO A 18 22.03 -4.14 11.70
N ILE A 19 21.73 -4.87 12.77
CA ILE A 19 22.57 -5.31 13.91
C ILE A 19 22.76 -6.85 13.94
N GLY A 20 22.20 -7.59 12.98
CA GLY A 20 22.09 -9.06 13.04
C GLY A 20 22.57 -9.81 11.80
N GLY A 21 23.16 -9.10 10.84
CA GLY A 21 23.57 -9.68 9.57
C GLY A 21 22.42 -9.89 8.58
N THR A 22 22.74 -10.57 7.49
CA THR A 22 21.84 -10.92 6.39
C THR A 22 21.55 -12.43 6.38
N THR A 23 20.70 -12.87 5.46
CA THR A 23 20.39 -14.30 5.27
C THR A 23 21.65 -15.11 4.95
N LYS A 24 21.78 -16.30 5.54
CA LYS A 24 22.93 -17.19 5.33
C LYS A 24 23.10 -17.59 3.86
N ALA A 25 24.34 -17.60 3.39
CA ALA A 25 24.66 -18.06 2.04
C ALA A 25 24.22 -19.53 1.84
N GLY A 26 23.72 -19.85 0.66
CA GLY A 26 23.16 -21.16 0.31
C GLY A 26 21.68 -21.35 0.68
N THR A 27 21.06 -20.40 1.38
CA THR A 27 19.60 -20.39 1.60
C THR A 27 18.87 -20.26 0.27
N ARG A 28 17.80 -21.03 0.07
CA ARG A 28 16.91 -20.90 -1.09
C ARG A 28 15.74 -19.99 -0.75
N ALA A 29 15.38 -19.12 -1.69
CA ALA A 29 14.21 -18.26 -1.61
C ALA A 29 13.45 -18.32 -2.94
N ASN A 30 12.14 -18.16 -2.91
CA ASN A 30 11.30 -18.10 -4.12
C ASN A 30 10.26 -16.99 -3.95
N PRO A 31 10.57 -15.75 -4.38
CA PRO A 31 9.69 -14.60 -4.18
C PRO A 31 8.27 -14.81 -4.72
N GLN A 32 8.11 -15.57 -5.81
CA GLN A 32 6.81 -15.88 -6.39
C GLN A 32 5.91 -16.68 -5.43
N MET A 33 6.52 -17.57 -4.62
CA MET A 33 5.80 -18.45 -3.71
C MET A 33 5.75 -17.91 -2.27
N GLU A 34 6.73 -17.11 -1.88
CA GLU A 34 6.87 -16.59 -0.51
C GLU A 34 6.16 -15.25 -0.27
N ALA A 35 5.89 -14.48 -1.34
CA ALA A 35 5.21 -13.21 -1.20
C ALA A 35 3.74 -13.38 -0.82
N CYS A 36 3.31 -12.62 0.19
CA CYS A 36 1.98 -12.71 0.78
C CYS A 36 0.97 -11.70 0.22
N ASN A 37 1.33 -10.90 -0.78
CA ASN A 37 0.47 -9.86 -1.33
C ASN A 37 0.14 -10.12 -2.81
N ALA A 38 -1.04 -9.66 -3.22
CA ALA A 38 -1.39 -9.60 -4.64
C ALA A 38 -0.55 -8.53 -5.36
N VAL A 39 -0.58 -8.56 -6.70
CA VAL A 39 0.12 -7.58 -7.55
C VAL A 39 -0.90 -6.88 -8.46
N PRO A 40 -1.49 -5.76 -8.01
CA PRO A 40 -2.41 -4.99 -8.83
C PRO A 40 -1.64 -4.24 -9.92
N THR A 41 -2.30 -4.04 -11.06
CA THR A 41 -1.72 -3.35 -12.22
C THR A 41 -2.68 -2.30 -12.74
N TYR A 42 -2.12 -1.25 -13.34
CA TYR A 42 -2.86 -0.26 -14.10
C TYR A 42 -2.28 -0.25 -15.51
N ASP A 43 -3.14 -0.38 -16.52
CA ASP A 43 -2.74 -0.59 -17.93
C ASP A 43 -1.74 -1.76 -18.11
N GLY A 44 -1.92 -2.83 -17.33
CA GLY A 44 -1.09 -4.03 -17.37
C GLY A 44 0.31 -3.86 -16.75
N GLN A 45 0.60 -2.73 -16.11
CA GLN A 45 1.88 -2.46 -15.45
C GLN A 45 1.71 -2.09 -13.97
N PRO A 46 2.68 -2.45 -13.12
CA PRO A 46 2.78 -1.88 -11.79
C PRO A 46 3.07 -0.38 -11.83
N VAL A 47 2.46 0.35 -10.90
CA VAL A 47 2.55 1.81 -10.84
C VAL A 47 2.97 2.28 -9.45
N GLU A 48 3.55 3.47 -9.39
CA GLU A 48 3.83 4.14 -8.12
C GLU A 48 2.58 4.89 -7.66
N VAL A 49 2.23 4.74 -6.39
CA VAL A 49 1.21 5.54 -5.70
C VAL A 49 1.85 6.24 -4.51
N GLY A 50 1.22 7.32 -4.02
CA GLY A 50 1.70 8.09 -2.87
C GLY A 50 1.89 9.57 -3.16
N PRO A 51 2.54 10.32 -2.26
CA PRO A 51 2.66 11.77 -2.36
C PRO A 51 3.27 12.24 -3.68
N ARG A 52 4.34 11.57 -4.14
CA ARG A 52 4.97 11.92 -5.42
C ARG A 52 4.04 11.65 -6.60
N ALA A 53 3.29 10.54 -6.58
CA ALA A 53 2.30 10.24 -7.61
C ALA A 53 1.19 11.30 -7.65
N ARG A 54 0.66 11.72 -6.50
CA ARG A 54 -0.33 12.82 -6.42
C ARG A 54 0.23 14.13 -6.99
N LEU A 55 1.42 14.54 -6.58
CA LEU A 55 2.06 15.75 -7.08
C LEU A 55 2.38 15.67 -8.58
N ALA A 56 2.80 14.51 -9.08
CA ALA A 56 3.03 14.30 -10.51
C ALA A 56 1.73 14.43 -11.30
N THR A 57 0.66 13.76 -10.86
CA THR A 57 -0.64 13.75 -11.54
C THR A 57 -1.33 15.12 -11.52
N PHE A 58 -1.39 15.79 -10.36
CA PHE A 58 -2.20 17.00 -10.20
C PHE A 58 -1.41 18.30 -10.34
N LYS A 59 -0.07 18.27 -10.25
CA LYS A 59 0.79 19.45 -10.33
C LYS A 59 1.95 19.30 -11.33
N ASN A 60 1.98 18.23 -12.12
CA ASN A 60 3.06 17.94 -13.08
C ASN A 60 4.46 17.95 -12.44
N PHE A 61 4.57 17.53 -11.16
CA PHE A 61 5.86 17.35 -10.51
C PHE A 61 6.71 16.32 -11.28
N ASN A 62 7.90 16.74 -11.72
CA ASN A 62 8.68 16.04 -12.73
C ASN A 62 9.93 15.32 -12.19
N GLU A 63 10.24 15.46 -10.90
CA GLU A 63 11.33 14.70 -10.28
C GLU A 63 10.89 13.26 -9.92
N LYS A 64 11.83 12.32 -9.95
CA LYS A 64 11.61 10.87 -9.71
C LYS A 64 12.68 10.25 -8.80
N GLY A 65 12.36 9.10 -8.23
CA GLY A 65 13.25 8.32 -7.35
C GLY A 65 13.20 8.73 -5.88
N THR A 66 14.07 8.10 -5.09
CA THR A 66 14.06 8.12 -3.61
C THR A 66 13.92 9.51 -3.00
N PHE A 67 14.77 10.46 -3.39
CA PHE A 67 14.73 11.81 -2.81
C PHE A 67 13.53 12.61 -3.28
N ALA A 68 13.08 12.43 -4.53
CA ALA A 68 11.88 13.07 -5.04
C ALA A 68 10.63 12.60 -4.27
N GLN A 69 10.56 11.33 -3.90
CA GLN A 69 9.50 10.79 -3.04
C GLN A 69 9.51 11.44 -1.65
N HIS A 70 10.68 11.63 -1.05
CA HIS A 70 10.80 12.33 0.22
C HIS A 70 10.33 13.79 0.12
N ILE A 71 10.84 14.53 -0.88
CA ILE A 71 10.48 15.93 -1.14
C ILE A 71 8.97 16.06 -1.29
N ALA A 72 8.37 15.27 -2.18
CA ALA A 72 6.94 15.33 -2.45
C ALA A 72 6.10 15.06 -1.19
N ARG A 73 6.51 14.10 -0.34
CA ARG A 73 5.83 13.83 0.93
C ARG A 73 5.87 15.02 1.89
N GLN A 74 6.99 15.74 1.97
CA GLN A 74 7.09 16.90 2.86
C GLN A 74 6.25 18.08 2.33
N MET A 75 6.13 18.20 1.00
CA MET A 75 5.34 19.26 0.37
C MET A 75 3.83 19.15 0.64
N GLU A 76 3.34 18.00 1.11
CA GLU A 76 1.92 17.82 1.48
C GLU A 76 1.59 18.40 2.86
N TYR A 77 2.57 18.71 3.71
CA TYR A 77 2.33 19.22 5.08
C TYR A 77 1.37 20.42 5.15
N PRO A 78 1.57 21.50 4.37
CA PRO A 78 0.74 22.70 4.52
C PRO A 78 -0.71 22.46 4.11
N ASP A 79 -0.93 21.63 3.08
CA ASP A 79 -2.25 21.40 2.51
C ASP A 79 -3.19 20.70 3.51
N CYS A 80 -2.64 19.81 4.35
CA CYS A 80 -3.37 19.21 5.46
C CYS A 80 -3.96 20.28 6.40
N CYS A 81 -3.15 21.24 6.85
CA CYS A 81 -3.58 22.28 7.77
C CYS A 81 -4.56 23.27 7.13
N TYR A 82 -4.27 23.72 5.90
CA TYR A 82 -5.17 24.63 5.19
C TYR A 82 -6.51 23.98 4.89
N THR A 83 -6.51 22.69 4.53
CA THR A 83 -7.73 21.92 4.32
C THR A 83 -8.53 21.79 5.62
N ILE A 84 -7.89 21.47 6.76
CA ILE A 84 -8.56 21.43 8.06
C ILE A 84 -9.24 22.77 8.37
N LEU A 85 -8.49 23.89 8.26
CA LEU A 85 -9.03 25.21 8.54
C LEU A 85 -10.21 25.56 7.62
N LYS A 86 -10.08 25.28 6.32
CA LYS A 86 -11.17 25.50 5.35
C LYS A 86 -12.40 24.63 5.65
N CYS A 87 -12.20 23.37 6.02
CA CYS A 87 -13.30 22.48 6.38
C CYS A 87 -14.01 22.95 7.66
N LEU A 88 -13.26 23.44 8.67
CA LEU A 88 -13.82 24.02 9.88
C LEU A 88 -14.61 25.30 9.60
N ASP A 89 -14.11 26.16 8.71
CA ASP A 89 -14.80 27.41 8.31
C ASP A 89 -16.13 27.14 7.59
N ASN A 90 -16.22 26.03 6.85
CA ASN A 90 -17.44 25.60 6.17
C ASN A 90 -18.32 24.66 7.02
N LEU A 91 -17.87 24.28 8.21
CA LEU A 91 -18.61 23.34 9.05
C LEU A 91 -19.80 24.04 9.70
N ASN A 92 -21.01 23.70 9.24
CA ASN A 92 -22.21 24.01 10.00
C ASN A 92 -22.36 23.02 11.17
N THR A 93 -22.08 23.48 12.38
CA THR A 93 -22.15 22.66 13.61
C THR A 93 -23.57 22.24 14.01
N SER A 94 -24.61 22.81 13.38
CA SER A 94 -26.01 22.39 13.52
C SER A 94 -26.53 21.63 12.30
N GLY A 95 -25.66 21.35 11.32
CA GLY A 95 -26.01 20.65 10.10
C GLY A 95 -26.37 19.18 10.33
N LYS A 96 -27.13 18.62 9.38
CA LYS A 96 -27.45 17.18 9.38
C LYS A 96 -26.21 16.36 9.02
N VAL A 97 -25.95 15.29 9.78
CA VAL A 97 -24.77 14.41 9.61
C VAL A 97 -25.10 12.97 9.21
N LEU A 98 -26.39 12.65 9.08
CA LEU A 98 -26.89 11.34 8.68
C LEU A 98 -27.85 11.51 7.50
N ALA A 99 -27.72 10.67 6.48
CA ALA A 99 -28.68 10.65 5.39
C ALA A 99 -30.07 10.23 5.90
N ASP A 100 -31.14 10.81 5.35
CA ASP A 100 -32.51 10.47 5.77
C ASP A 100 -32.90 9.03 5.40
N HIS A 101 -32.22 8.46 4.40
CA HIS A 101 -32.45 7.12 3.90
C HIS A 101 -31.12 6.42 3.59
N ILE A 102 -30.93 5.24 4.16
CA ILE A 102 -29.79 4.36 3.90
C ILE A 102 -30.31 3.08 3.23
N PRO A 103 -30.12 2.90 1.90
CA PRO A 103 -30.58 1.71 1.21
C PRO A 103 -29.82 0.47 1.67
N GLN A 104 -30.48 -0.69 1.62
CA GLN A 104 -29.87 -1.97 2.02
C GLN A 104 -29.06 -2.65 0.89
N GLY A 105 -29.09 -2.10 -0.32
CA GLY A 105 -28.36 -2.62 -1.47
C GLY A 105 -29.03 -3.82 -2.15
N ASP A 106 -28.74 -3.99 -3.43
CA ASP A 106 -29.34 -4.99 -4.33
C ASP A 106 -28.31 -5.97 -4.92
N GLY A 107 -27.04 -5.89 -4.49
CA GLY A 107 -25.92 -6.68 -5.02
C GLY A 107 -25.11 -5.97 -6.11
N SER A 108 -25.45 -4.72 -6.46
CA SER A 108 -24.66 -3.87 -7.33
C SER A 108 -23.23 -3.66 -6.79
N MET A 109 -22.27 -3.50 -7.71
CA MET A 109 -20.88 -3.24 -7.36
C MET A 109 -20.65 -1.74 -7.17
N GLY A 110 -20.10 -1.36 -6.01
CA GLY A 110 -19.59 -0.03 -5.72
C GLY A 110 -18.10 -0.06 -5.46
N TRP A 111 -17.44 1.09 -5.60
CA TRP A 111 -16.05 1.27 -5.22
C TRP A 111 -15.83 2.65 -4.62
N ALA A 112 -14.83 2.77 -3.76
CA ALA A 112 -14.40 4.03 -3.19
C ALA A 112 -12.87 4.06 -3.17
N ALA A 113 -12.31 5.20 -3.57
CA ALA A 113 -10.88 5.47 -3.47
C ALA A 113 -10.64 6.53 -2.38
N ASN A 114 -9.70 6.25 -1.48
CA ASN A 114 -9.17 7.20 -0.53
C ASN A 114 -7.69 7.46 -0.86
N GLU A 115 -7.28 8.72 -0.90
CA GLU A 115 -5.86 9.06 -0.95
C GLU A 115 -5.26 8.96 0.46
N ALA A 116 -4.96 7.73 0.86
CA ALA A 116 -4.25 7.46 2.10
C ALA A 116 -2.86 8.11 2.07
N PRO A 117 -2.18 8.27 3.22
CA PRO A 117 -0.86 8.91 3.26
C PRO A 117 0.16 8.30 2.29
N ARG A 118 0.05 6.99 2.06
CA ARG A 118 0.95 6.18 1.22
C ARG A 118 0.51 6.06 -0.24
N GLY A 119 -0.67 6.56 -0.60
CA GLY A 119 -1.20 6.55 -1.97
C GLY A 119 -2.66 6.14 -2.04
N THR A 120 -3.10 5.78 -3.25
CA THR A 120 -4.48 5.40 -3.54
C THR A 120 -4.83 4.05 -2.90
N ASP A 121 -5.83 4.08 -2.03
CA ASP A 121 -6.44 2.94 -1.37
C ASP A 121 -7.85 2.73 -1.93
N VAL A 122 -8.07 1.64 -2.65
CA VAL A 122 -9.35 1.37 -3.33
C VAL A 122 -10.03 0.17 -2.70
N HIS A 123 -11.26 0.38 -2.23
CA HIS A 123 -12.14 -0.66 -1.75
C HIS A 123 -13.26 -0.88 -2.75
N LEU A 124 -13.53 -2.14 -3.09
CA LEU A 124 -14.62 -2.53 -3.95
C LEU A 124 -15.56 -3.46 -3.17
N ALA A 125 -16.86 -3.29 -3.31
CA ALA A 125 -17.85 -4.05 -2.56
C ALA A 125 -19.12 -4.33 -3.37
N ARG A 126 -19.75 -5.47 -3.10
CA ARG A 126 -21.15 -5.74 -3.44
C ARG A 126 -21.94 -5.89 -2.16
N VAL A 127 -23.01 -5.11 -2.01
CA VAL A 127 -23.86 -5.14 -0.81
C VAL A 127 -25.29 -5.46 -1.22
N LYS A 128 -25.90 -6.43 -0.54
CA LYS A 128 -27.30 -6.82 -0.73
C LYS A 128 -27.97 -7.07 0.62
N ASP A 129 -29.17 -6.54 0.80
CA ASP A 129 -29.97 -6.74 2.02
C ASP A 129 -29.18 -6.43 3.31
N GLY A 130 -28.32 -5.41 3.26
CA GLY A 130 -27.48 -4.95 4.36
C GLY A 130 -26.21 -5.77 4.59
N GLN A 131 -25.93 -6.77 3.76
CA GLN A 131 -24.78 -7.67 3.91
C GLN A 131 -23.77 -7.51 2.77
N VAL A 132 -22.48 -7.56 3.11
CA VAL A 132 -21.39 -7.56 2.13
C VAL A 132 -21.31 -8.96 1.52
N LEU A 133 -21.65 -9.07 0.23
CA LEU A 133 -21.58 -10.32 -0.52
C LEU A 133 -20.18 -10.59 -1.10
N TRP A 134 -19.44 -9.53 -1.37
CA TRP A 134 -18.10 -9.58 -1.95
C TRP A 134 -17.34 -8.32 -1.58
N TYR A 135 -16.04 -8.46 -1.33
CA TYR A 135 -15.17 -7.37 -0.92
C TYR A 135 -13.74 -7.58 -1.41
N GLU A 136 -13.13 -6.53 -1.93
CA GLU A 136 -11.75 -6.54 -2.42
C GLU A 136 -11.07 -5.22 -2.07
N MET A 137 -9.77 -5.29 -1.77
CA MET A 137 -8.97 -4.15 -1.34
C MET A 137 -7.70 -4.04 -2.19
N LEU A 138 -7.47 -2.86 -2.76
CA LEU A 138 -6.27 -2.52 -3.52
C LEU A 138 -5.56 -1.38 -2.80
N VAL A 139 -4.75 -1.74 -1.80
CA VAL A 139 -4.14 -0.83 -0.83
C VAL A 139 -2.80 -0.29 -1.31
N PRO A 140 -2.34 0.91 -0.90
CA PRO A 140 -1.24 1.61 -1.56
C PRO A 140 0.09 0.83 -1.59
N THR A 141 0.44 0.17 -0.49
CA THR A 141 1.68 -0.60 -0.42
C THR A 141 1.63 -1.86 -1.29
N THR A 142 0.44 -2.42 -1.56
CA THR A 142 0.23 -3.51 -2.52
C THR A 142 0.61 -3.08 -3.94
N TRP A 143 0.21 -1.87 -4.36
CA TRP A 143 0.62 -1.27 -5.64
C TRP A 143 2.12 -1.02 -5.70
N ASN A 144 2.68 -0.45 -4.61
CA ASN A 144 4.07 -0.03 -4.56
C ASN A 144 5.07 -1.17 -4.44
N PHE A 145 4.70 -2.36 -3.95
CA PHE A 145 5.63 -3.50 -3.83
C PHE A 145 6.38 -3.80 -5.14
N PRO A 146 5.70 -4.18 -6.23
CA PRO A 146 6.36 -4.47 -7.51
C PRO A 146 7.04 -3.25 -8.16
N THR A 147 6.60 -2.05 -7.86
CA THR A 147 7.20 -0.81 -8.37
C THR A 147 8.50 -0.48 -7.66
N CYS A 148 8.51 -0.60 -6.33
CA CYS A 148 9.69 -0.44 -5.48
C CYS A 148 10.76 -1.48 -5.84
N SER A 149 10.38 -2.75 -6.04
CA SER A 149 11.34 -3.78 -6.43
C SER A 149 12.08 -3.46 -7.73
N ARG A 150 11.39 -2.91 -8.73
CA ARG A 150 12.04 -2.42 -9.96
C ARG A 150 12.95 -1.22 -9.70
N ALA A 151 12.58 -0.34 -8.77
CA ALA A 151 13.38 0.83 -8.41
C ALA A 151 14.69 0.48 -7.69
N LEU A 152 14.86 -0.76 -7.21
CA LEU A 152 16.11 -1.23 -6.59
C LEU A 152 17.22 -1.50 -7.60
N THR A 153 16.91 -1.65 -8.89
CA THR A 153 17.94 -1.91 -9.91
C THR A 153 18.98 -0.79 -9.94
N GLY A 154 20.26 -1.16 -9.83
CA GLY A 154 21.39 -0.22 -9.79
C GLY A 154 21.70 0.38 -8.42
N THR A 155 20.93 0.02 -7.39
CA THR A 155 21.17 0.46 -6.01
C THR A 155 22.17 -0.49 -5.32
N PRO A 156 23.26 0.00 -4.69
CA PRO A 156 24.08 -0.82 -3.81
C PRO A 156 23.21 -1.46 -2.72
N TRP A 157 23.31 -2.78 -2.54
CA TRP A 157 22.39 -3.53 -1.68
C TRP A 157 22.35 -3.01 -0.24
N GLN A 158 23.46 -2.46 0.27
CA GLN A 158 23.57 -1.89 1.61
C GLN A 158 22.59 -0.72 1.85
N ILE A 159 22.20 -0.01 0.78
CA ILE A 159 21.27 1.12 0.83
C ILE A 159 19.93 0.81 0.14
N ALA A 160 19.67 -0.45 -0.24
CA ALA A 160 18.40 -0.87 -0.80
C ALA A 160 17.22 -0.51 0.12
N GLU A 161 17.40 -0.65 1.43
CA GLU A 161 16.37 -0.27 2.39
C GLU A 161 16.10 1.25 2.40
N MET A 162 17.04 2.12 2.00
CA MET A 162 16.75 3.56 1.87
C MET A 162 15.77 3.83 0.74
N VAL A 163 15.91 3.11 -0.38
CA VAL A 163 14.93 3.17 -1.49
C VAL A 163 13.57 2.71 -1.00
N VAL A 164 13.51 1.58 -0.29
CA VAL A 164 12.26 1.05 0.28
C VAL A 164 11.60 2.06 1.22
N ARG A 165 12.36 2.67 2.14
CA ARG A 165 11.85 3.67 3.10
C ARG A 165 11.26 4.91 2.43
N ALA A 166 11.72 5.29 1.24
CA ALA A 166 11.15 6.41 0.51
C ALA A 166 9.69 6.19 0.06
N TYR A 167 9.27 4.93 -0.10
CA TYR A 167 7.87 4.56 -0.36
C TYR A 167 6.99 4.61 0.90
N ASP A 168 7.57 4.76 2.11
CA ASP A 168 6.86 4.67 3.39
C ASP A 168 5.98 3.40 3.45
N PRO A 169 6.56 2.20 3.39
CA PRO A 169 5.78 0.97 3.24
C PRO A 169 4.98 0.65 4.52
N CYS A 170 3.72 0.25 4.35
CA CYS A 170 2.92 -0.40 5.39
C CYS A 170 2.64 -1.85 4.98
N VAL A 171 3.47 -2.79 5.43
CA VAL A 171 3.38 -4.21 5.03
C VAL A 171 2.08 -4.85 5.53
N SER A 172 1.66 -4.56 6.77
CA SER A 172 0.36 -5.01 7.29
C SER A 172 -0.82 -4.53 6.44
N CYS A 173 -0.71 -3.32 5.89
CA CYS A 173 -1.72 -2.78 4.98
C CYS A 173 -1.72 -3.54 3.65
N ALA A 174 -0.57 -3.93 3.12
CA ALA A 174 -0.45 -4.63 1.85
C ALA A 174 -0.95 -6.09 1.88
N THR A 175 -0.88 -6.75 3.03
CA THR A 175 -1.30 -8.15 3.21
C THR A 175 -2.70 -8.29 3.79
N HIS A 176 -3.26 -7.24 4.40
CA HIS A 176 -4.55 -7.28 5.11
C HIS A 176 -4.53 -8.35 6.23
N MET A 177 -3.79 -8.08 7.30
CA MET A 177 -3.40 -9.06 8.33
C MET A 177 -4.57 -9.79 9.01
N ILE A 178 -4.43 -11.12 9.11
CA ILE A 178 -5.17 -11.99 10.03
C ILE A 178 -4.21 -12.38 11.16
N VAL A 179 -4.59 -12.16 12.42
CA VAL A 179 -3.78 -12.61 13.56
C VAL A 179 -4.29 -13.98 13.99
N VAL A 180 -3.40 -14.97 14.05
CA VAL A 180 -3.68 -16.32 14.59
C VAL A 180 -2.85 -16.56 15.85
N ASN A 181 -3.35 -17.38 16.79
CA ASN A 181 -2.59 -17.82 17.96
C ASN A 181 -1.70 -19.03 17.65
N GLU A 182 -0.96 -19.50 18.67
CA GLU A 182 -0.07 -20.66 18.59
C GLU A 182 -0.78 -21.98 18.22
N GLU A 183 -2.12 -22.04 18.33
CA GLU A 183 -2.95 -23.18 17.94
C GLU A 183 -3.53 -23.01 16.51
N ASN A 184 -3.03 -22.05 15.73
CA ASN A 184 -3.58 -21.65 14.42
C ASN A 184 -5.04 -21.19 14.45
N LYS A 185 -5.58 -20.79 15.61
CA LYS A 185 -6.90 -20.16 15.71
C LYS A 185 -6.80 -18.68 15.41
N VAL A 186 -7.67 -18.17 14.56
CA VAL A 186 -7.78 -16.73 14.29
C VAL A 186 -8.18 -16.00 15.57
N VAL A 187 -7.30 -15.15 16.08
CA VAL A 187 -7.50 -14.32 17.29
C VAL A 187 -7.86 -12.87 16.98
N ALA A 188 -7.59 -12.40 15.76
CA ALA A 188 -8.17 -11.15 15.27
C ALA A 188 -8.56 -11.33 13.80
N GLN A 189 -9.87 -11.49 13.57
CA GLN A 189 -10.45 -11.60 12.24
C GLN A 189 -10.92 -10.19 11.82
N LYS A 190 -10.06 -9.42 11.14
CA LYS A 190 -10.54 -8.26 10.39
C LYS A 190 -10.91 -8.74 8.98
N LEU A 191 -12.12 -9.31 8.90
CA LEU A 191 -12.95 -9.55 7.70
C LEU A 191 -12.18 -9.72 6.38
N MET A 192 -11.69 -10.93 6.11
CA MET A 192 -11.59 -11.45 4.75
C MET A 192 -12.38 -12.77 4.72
N GLN A 193 -13.49 -12.77 3.99
CA GLN A 193 -14.23 -13.99 3.66
C GLN A 193 -13.88 -14.31 2.20
N TRP A 194 -13.31 -15.49 1.98
CA TRP A 194 -13.03 -16.07 0.67
C TRP A 194 -14.31 -16.39 -0.08
#